data_AF-E3UPX6-F1
#
_entry.id   AF-E3UPX6-F1
#
_cell.length_a   1.000
_cell.length_b   1.000
_cell.length_c   1.000
_cell.angle_alpha   90.00
_cell.angle_beta   90.00
_cell.angle_gamma   90.00
#
_symmetry.space_group_name_H-M   'P 1'
#
loop_
_entity.id
_entity.type
_entity.pdbx_description
1 polymer ?
#
loop_
_entity_poly.entity_id
_entity_poly.type
_entity_poly.pdbx_seq_one_letter_code
_entity_poly.pdbx_strand_id
1 'polypeptide(L)' 'ERSSGTWSGVCGNNNACKNQCIRLEGAQHGSCNYVFPAHKCICYFPC' A
#
# COMPACT_ATOMS: atom_id res chain seq x y z
N GLU A 1 7.77 6.00 3.58
CA GLU A 1 6.56 5.41 2.95
C GLU A 1 6.69 5.46 1.43
N ARG A 2 6.10 4.51 0.72
CA ARG A 2 6.25 4.33 -0.73
C ARG A 2 4.94 3.78 -1.30
N SER A 3 4.48 4.31 -2.43
CA SER A 3 3.34 3.71 -3.14
C SER A 3 3.66 2.29 -3.57
N SER A 4 2.73 1.37 -3.33
CA SER A 4 2.93 -0.02 -3.68
C SER A 4 3.10 -0.17 -5.19
N GLY A 5 4.22 -0.75 -5.61
CA GLY A 5 4.48 -1.00 -7.04
C GLY A 5 3.70 -2.21 -7.57
N THR A 6 3.27 -3.09 -6.66
CA THR A 6 2.51 -4.30 -6.99
C THR A 6 1.00 -4.06 -6.97
N TRP A 7 0.53 -3.02 -6.29
CA TRP A 7 -0.90 -2.70 -6.21
C TRP A 7 -1.35 -1.89 -7.43
N SER A 8 -2.10 -2.52 -8.32
CA SER A 8 -2.70 -1.84 -9.47
C SER A 8 -4.18 -1.54 -9.19
N GLY A 9 -4.55 -0.26 -9.27
CA GLY A 9 -5.93 0.21 -9.13
C GLY A 9 -6.22 0.97 -7.82
N VAL A 10 -7.52 1.21 -7.58
CA VAL A 10 -8.00 1.88 -6.37
C VAL A 10 -7.87 0.97 -5.15
N CYS A 11 -7.36 1.52 -4.07
CA CYS A 11 -7.21 0.84 -2.80
C CYS A 11 -8.53 0.94 -2.02
N GLY A 12 -9.33 -0.13 -2.08
CA GLY A 12 -10.59 -0.25 -1.34
C GLY A 12 -10.47 -1.01 -0.02
N ASN A 13 -9.33 -1.66 0.25
CA ASN A 13 -9.15 -2.48 1.44
C ASN A 13 -7.74 -2.32 2.05
N ASN A 14 -7.70 -1.64 3.21
CA ASN A 14 -6.47 -1.41 3.96
C ASN A 14 -5.75 -2.70 4.34
N ASN A 15 -6.48 -3.75 4.73
CA ASN A 15 -5.87 -4.98 5.21
C ASN A 15 -5.25 -5.78 4.05
N ALA A 16 -5.88 -5.74 2.87
CA ALA A 16 -5.32 -6.33 1.66
C ALA A 16 -4.04 -5.58 1.23
N CYS A 17 -4.08 -4.23 1.25
CA CYS A 17 -2.91 -3.39 0.98
C CYS A 17 -1.76 -3.69 1.96
N LYS A 18 -2.05 -3.71 3.27
CA LYS A 18 -1.09 -4.08 4.31
C LYS A 18 -0.44 -5.44 4.05
N ASN A 19 -1.24 -6.48 3.86
CA ASN A 19 -0.74 -7.83 3.63
C ASN A 19 0.10 -7.91 2.35
N GLN A 20 -0.30 -7.21 1.29
CA GLN A 20 0.46 -7.17 0.05
C GLN A 20 1.80 -6.46 0.21
N CYS A 21 1.81 -5.28 0.85
CA CYS A 21 3.01 -4.54 1.17
C CYS A 21 4.01 -5.37 2.00
N ILE A 22 3.52 -6.07 3.04
CA ILE A 22 4.36 -6.93 3.89
C ILE A 22 4.90 -8.12 3.10
N ARG A 23 4.05 -8.80 2.32
CA ARG A 23 4.38 -10.08 1.68
C ARG A 23 5.16 -9.94 0.38
N LEU A 24 4.88 -8.93 -0.43
CA LEU A 24 5.52 -8.74 -1.74
C LEU A 24 6.67 -7.73 -1.71
N GLU A 25 6.54 -6.66 -0.91
CA GLU A 25 7.55 -5.60 -0.89
C GLU A 25 8.42 -5.63 0.37
N GLY A 26 8.03 -6.37 1.42
CA GLY A 26 8.78 -6.42 2.69
C GLY A 26 8.59 -5.18 3.57
N ALA A 27 7.46 -4.47 3.39
CA ALA A 27 7.11 -3.35 4.24
C ALA A 27 6.64 -3.81 5.64
N GLN A 28 6.68 -2.95 6.65
CA GLN A 28 6.11 -3.26 7.98
C GLN A 28 4.60 -3.01 8.03
N HIS A 29 4.14 -2.03 7.26
CA HIS A 29 2.75 -1.62 7.26
C HIS A 29 2.33 -1.20 5.86
N GLY A 30 1.03 -1.18 5.62
CA GLY A 30 0.48 -0.63 4.39
C GLY A 30 -0.94 -0.12 4.64
N SER A 31 -1.28 1.00 4.01
CA SER A 31 -2.62 1.59 4.11
C SER A 31 -3.03 2.25 2.81
N CYS A 32 -4.33 2.30 2.57
CA CYS A 32 -4.93 3.03 1.46
C CYS A 32 -4.93 4.53 1.78
N ASN A 33 -4.00 5.27 1.19
CA ASN A 33 -4.02 6.73 1.27
C ASN A 33 -4.62 7.32 0.01
N TYR A 34 -5.35 8.42 0.15
CA TYR A 34 -5.87 9.15 -0.99
C TYR A 34 -4.74 9.92 -1.68
N VAL A 35 -4.42 9.53 -2.91
CA VAL A 35 -3.45 10.20 -3.77
C VAL A 35 -4.17 10.55 -5.05
N PHE A 36 -4.49 11.84 -5.23
CA PHE A 36 -5.32 12.32 -6.34
C PHE A 36 -4.91 11.64 -7.66
N PRO A 37 -5.85 11.02 -8.40
CA PRO A 37 -7.32 11.07 -8.26
C PRO A 37 -7.97 9.92 -7.43
N ALA A 38 -7.20 9.04 -6.79
CA ALA A 38 -7.69 7.76 -6.27
C ALA A 38 -7.04 7.35 -4.94
N HIS A 39 -7.67 6.46 -4.19
CA HIS A 39 -6.97 5.78 -3.09
C HIS A 39 -5.89 4.87 -3.67
N LYS A 40 -4.64 5.06 -3.26
CA LYS A 40 -3.51 4.19 -3.59
C LYS A 40 -3.05 3.45 -2.35
N CYS A 41 -2.61 2.21 -2.56
CA CYS A 41 -1.96 1.46 -1.50
C CYS A 41 -0.56 2.04 -1.26
N ILE A 42 -0.29 2.54 -0.07
CA ILE A 42 1.00 3.06 0.35
C ILE A 42 1.59 2.09 1.36
N CYS A 43 2.78 1.60 1.07
CA CYS A 43 3.58 0.72 1.91
C CYS A 43 4.56 1.54 2.77
N TYR A 44 4.60 1.24 4.06
CA TYR A 44 5.50 1.86 5.03
C TYR A 44 6.60 0.86 5.37
N PHE A 45 7.81 1.17 4.90
CA PHE A 45 9.01 0.40 5.17
C PHE A 45 9.61 0.88 6.50
N PRO A 46 10.14 -0.03 7.32
CA PRO A 46 10.98 0.39 8.43
C PRO A 46 12.24 1.05 7.83
N CYS A 47 12.53 2.27 8.28
CA CYS A 47 13.86 2.86 8.11
C CYS A 47 14.85 2.14 9.04
#